data_AF-E6M3E3-F1
#
_entry.id   AF-E6M3E3-F1
#
_cell.length_a   1.000
_cell.length_b   1.000
_cell.length_c   1.000
_cell.angle_alpha   90.00
_cell.angle_beta   90.00
_cell.angle_gamma   90.00
#
_symmetry.space_group_name_H-M   'P 1'
#
loop_
_entity.id
_entity.type
_entity.pdbx_description
1 polymer ?
#
loop_
_entity_poly.entity_id
_entity_poly.type
_entity_poly.pdbx_seq_one_letter_code
_entity_poly.pdbx_strand_id
1 'polypeptide(L)'
;MTKQEIKEKVMNTELTALKTTTAVAKHYKILGHAMRYGTHLIATNRIWNDALGAYEHFAAIFEILGEGKNAPVALATEADEAFTDEGHATAWAIGMINAL
;
A
#
# COMPACT_ATOMS: atom_id res chain seq x y z
N MET A 1 -9.44 12.51 20.27
CA MET A 1 -8.70 12.22 19.03
C MET A 1 -7.28 12.69 19.16
N THR A 2 -6.32 11.77 19.16
CA THR A 2 -4.87 12.02 19.25
C THR A 2 -4.33 12.45 17.88
N LYS A 3 -3.12 13.04 17.86
CA LYS A 3 -2.45 13.41 16.59
C LYS A 3 -2.18 12.20 15.69
N GLN A 4 -2.01 11.02 16.29
CA GLN A 4 -1.79 9.76 15.58
C GLN A 4 -3.07 9.27 14.90
N GLU A 5 -4.20 9.30 15.59
CA GLU A 5 -5.52 8.94 15.02
C GLU A 5 -5.93 9.87 13.86
N ILE A 6 -5.56 11.16 13.93
CA ILE A 6 -5.80 12.11 12.83
C ILE A 6 -4.91 11.78 11.62
N LYS A 7 -3.64 11.43 11.85
CA LYS A 7 -2.70 11.06 10.79
C LYS A 7 -3.13 9.76 10.10
N GLU A 8 -3.51 8.74 10.87
CA GLU A 8 -4.04 7.47 10.35
C GLU A 8 -5.33 7.68 9.55
N LYS A 9 -6.28 8.47 10.08
CA LYS A 9 -7.53 8.76 9.35
C LYS A 9 -7.28 9.53 8.04
N VAL A 10 -6.37 10.50 8.05
CA VAL A 10 -5.99 11.25 6.84
C VAL A 10 -5.30 10.33 5.84
N MET A 11 -4.38 9.47 6.28
CA MET A 11 -3.69 8.49 5.45
C MET A 11 -4.68 7.51 4.80
N ASN A 12 -5.63 6.95 5.57
CA ASN A 12 -6.65 6.04 5.02
C ASN A 12 -7.59 6.75 4.02
N THR A 13 -7.88 8.04 4.25
CA THR A 13 -8.69 8.84 3.31
C THR A 13 -7.92 9.15 2.03
N GLU A 14 -6.61 9.45 2.12
CA GLU A 14 -5.74 9.70 0.98
C GLU A 14 -5.55 8.46 0.11
N LEU A 15 -5.39 7.28 0.72
CA LEU A 15 -5.24 6.01 0.02
C LEU A 15 -6.53 5.61 -0.72
N THR A 16 -7.68 5.82 -0.08
CA THR A 16 -9.00 5.60 -0.71
C THR A 16 -9.25 6.60 -1.86
N ALA A 17 -8.62 7.77 -1.84
CA ALA A 17 -8.75 8.79 -2.87
C ALA A 17 -7.86 8.55 -4.11
N LEU A 18 -6.96 7.56 -4.09
CA LEU A 18 -6.12 7.21 -5.23
C LEU A 18 -6.95 6.52 -6.32
N LYS A 19 -7.19 7.22 -7.43
CA LYS A 19 -8.18 6.79 -8.44
C LYS A 19 -7.63 5.91 -9.55
N THR A 20 -6.32 5.84 -9.75
CA THR A 20 -5.72 5.09 -10.88
C THR A 20 -4.43 4.40 -10.50
N THR A 21 -4.07 3.35 -11.26
CA THR A 21 -2.80 2.62 -11.11
C THR A 21 -1.57 3.53 -11.13
N THR A 22 -1.54 4.55 -12.01
CA THR A 22 -0.43 5.53 -12.05
C THR A 22 -0.44 6.45 -10.84
N ALA A 23 -1.61 6.85 -10.34
CA ALA A 23 -1.70 7.68 -9.14
C ALA A 23 -1.17 6.92 -7.91
N VAL A 24 -1.57 5.65 -7.75
CA VAL A 24 -1.01 4.76 -6.71
C VAL A 24 0.50 4.63 -6.87
N ALA A 25 0.98 4.26 -8.07
CA ALA A 25 2.40 4.13 -8.31
C ALA A 25 3.17 5.43 -7.99
N LYS A 26 2.60 6.61 -8.28
CA LYS A 26 3.21 7.91 -7.96
C LYS A 26 3.21 8.20 -6.45
N HIS A 27 2.13 7.89 -5.75
CA HIS A 27 1.99 8.11 -4.31
C HIS A 27 3.02 7.26 -3.54
N TYR A 28 3.15 5.99 -3.91
CA TYR A 28 4.07 5.05 -3.26
C TYR A 28 5.51 5.13 -3.76
N LYS A 29 5.74 5.71 -4.96
CA LYS A 29 7.07 5.89 -5.60
C LYS A 29 8.10 6.64 -4.78
N ILE A 30 7.69 7.40 -3.76
CA ILE A 30 8.64 8.20 -2.98
C ILE A 30 9.49 7.29 -2.07
N LEU A 31 9.03 6.08 -1.69
CA LEU A 31 9.82 5.20 -0.81
C LEU A 31 9.63 3.68 -0.96
N GLY A 32 8.65 3.16 -1.71
CA GLY A 32 8.42 1.71 -1.78
C GLY A 32 7.72 1.30 -3.08
N HIS A 33 8.07 0.13 -3.55
CA HIS A 33 7.70 -0.41 -4.86
C HIS A 33 6.17 -0.50 -5.07
N ALA A 34 5.70 -0.28 -6.30
CA ALA A 34 4.33 -0.59 -6.72
C ALA A 34 4.36 -1.49 -7.96
N MET A 35 3.71 -2.65 -7.90
CA MET A 35 3.71 -3.64 -8.97
C MET A 35 2.34 -4.22 -9.25
N ARG A 36 2.07 -4.48 -10.53
CA ARG A 36 0.86 -5.20 -10.94
C ARG A 36 1.04 -6.69 -10.71
N TYR A 37 0.04 -7.32 -10.12
CA TYR A 37 -0.04 -8.76 -9.91
C TYR A 37 -1.43 -9.25 -10.33
N GLY A 38 -1.55 -9.76 -11.56
CA GLY A 38 -2.83 -10.14 -12.15
C GLY A 38 -3.81 -8.96 -12.25
N THR A 39 -4.98 -9.12 -11.63
CA THR A 39 -6.04 -8.12 -11.50
C THR A 39 -5.83 -7.15 -10.33
N HIS A 40 -4.70 -7.25 -9.63
CA HIS A 40 -4.39 -6.42 -8.47
C HIS A 40 -3.14 -5.56 -8.71
N LEU A 41 -3.03 -4.50 -7.91
CA LEU A 41 -1.85 -3.68 -7.76
C LEU A 41 -1.40 -3.78 -6.30
N ILE A 42 -0.16 -4.22 -6.10
CA ILE A 42 0.50 -4.24 -4.79
C ILE A 42 1.33 -2.97 -4.68
N ALA A 43 1.18 -2.23 -3.61
CA ALA A 43 1.99 -1.07 -3.29
C ALA A 43 2.62 -1.26 -1.92
N THR A 44 3.91 -1.02 -1.80
CA THR A 44 4.65 -1.07 -0.54
C THR A 44 5.13 0.31 -0.18
N ASN A 45 5.23 0.58 1.12
CA ASN A 45 5.90 1.77 1.63
C ASN A 45 6.79 1.41 2.82
N ARG A 46 7.59 2.39 3.25
CA ARG A 46 8.35 2.30 4.50
C ARG A 46 8.24 3.59 5.29
N ILE A 47 8.21 3.47 6.60
CA ILE A 47 8.16 4.58 7.55
C ILE A 47 9.33 4.40 8.52
N TRP A 48 10.10 5.46 8.74
CA TRP A 48 11.17 5.44 9.74
C TRP A 48 10.57 5.43 11.16
N ASN A 49 10.99 4.49 11.98
CA ASN A 49 10.60 4.36 13.39
C ASN A 49 11.79 4.72 14.29
N ASP A 50 11.72 5.89 14.94
CA ASP A 50 12.79 6.39 15.82
C ASP A 50 13.01 5.52 17.06
N ALA A 51 11.99 4.84 17.57
CA ALA A 51 12.10 4.00 18.76
C ALA A 51 12.87 2.71 18.46
N LEU A 52 12.71 2.16 17.25
CA LEU A 52 13.44 0.98 16.78
C LEU A 52 14.77 1.33 16.11
N GLY A 53 14.94 2.60 15.69
CA GLY A 53 16.08 3.03 14.88
C GLY A 53 16.13 2.32 13.52
N ALA A 54 14.96 1.98 12.97
CA ALA A 54 14.82 1.16 11.76
C ALA A 54 13.61 1.58 10.92
N TYR A 55 13.59 1.15 9.65
CA TYR A 55 12.40 1.30 8.80
C TYR A 55 11.41 0.16 9.06
N GLU A 56 10.16 0.52 9.21
CA GLU A 56 9.01 -0.39 9.16
C GLU A 56 8.46 -0.40 7.75
N HIS A 57 8.09 -1.58 7.25
CA HIS A 57 7.55 -1.77 5.91
C HIS A 57 6.08 -2.14 5.96
N PHE A 58 5.27 -1.63 5.03
CA PHE A 58 3.85 -1.99 4.93
C PHE A 58 3.47 -2.26 3.47
N ALA A 59 2.33 -2.91 3.28
CA ALA A 59 1.76 -3.18 1.96
C ALA A 59 0.28 -2.78 1.91
N ALA A 60 -0.14 -2.30 0.75
CA ALA A 60 -1.52 -2.07 0.38
C ALA A 60 -1.84 -2.79 -0.94
N ILE A 61 -3.02 -3.37 -1.02
CA ILE A 61 -3.53 -4.08 -2.19
C ILE A 61 -4.70 -3.29 -2.76
N PHE A 62 -4.64 -3.05 -4.06
CA PHE A 62 -5.71 -2.42 -4.81
C PHE A 62 -6.24 -3.37 -5.87
N GLU A 63 -7.55 -3.41 -6.05
CA GLU A 63 -8.19 -4.07 -7.19
C GLU A 63 -8.11 -3.15 -8.41
N ILE A 64 -7.79 -3.71 -9.58
CA ILE A 64 -7.75 -2.99 -10.86
C ILE A 64 -9.10 -3.18 -11.57
N LEU A 65 -9.86 -2.10 -11.69
CA LEU A 65 -11.23 -2.09 -12.21
C LEU A 65 -11.32 -1.85 -13.73
N GLY A 66 -10.20 -1.91 -14.45
CA GLY A 66 -10.17 -1.65 -15.89
C GLY A 66 -8.82 -1.95 -16.53
N GLU A 67 -8.66 -1.50 -17.78
CA GLU A 67 -7.48 -1.81 -18.58
C GLU A 67 -6.52 -0.63 -18.74
N GLY A 68 -5.27 -0.97 -19.09
CA GLY A 68 -4.22 -0.01 -19.39
C GLY A 68 -3.51 0.58 -18.16
N LYS A 69 -2.56 1.47 -18.45
CA LYS A 69 -1.63 2.05 -17.46
C LYS A 69 -2.27 3.01 -16.45
N ASN A 70 -3.48 3.48 -16.72
CA ASN A 70 -4.24 4.40 -15.88
C ASN A 70 -5.59 3.80 -15.47
N ALA A 71 -5.67 2.47 -15.42
CA ALA A 71 -6.87 1.77 -15.04
C ALA A 71 -7.38 2.30 -13.68
N PRO A 72 -8.70 2.44 -13.49
CA PRO A 72 -9.26 2.78 -12.20
C PRO A 72 -8.89 1.70 -11.18
N VAL A 73 -8.71 2.09 -9.93
CA VAL A 73 -8.41 1.16 -8.84
C VAL A 73 -9.30 1.44 -7.64
N ALA A 74 -9.51 0.42 -6.82
CA ALA A 74 -10.12 0.53 -5.50
C ALA A 74 -9.20 -0.12 -4.46
N LEU A 75 -9.07 0.50 -3.28
CA LEU A 75 -8.36 -0.12 -2.17
C LEU A 75 -9.12 -1.37 -1.72
N ALA A 76 -8.46 -2.53 -1.76
CA ALA A 76 -9.04 -3.79 -1.32
C ALA A 76 -8.67 -4.08 0.14
N THR A 77 -7.40 -3.95 0.50
CA THR A 77 -6.91 -4.14 1.88
C THR A 77 -5.53 -3.52 2.07
N GLU A 78 -5.12 -3.37 3.32
CA GLU A 78 -3.80 -2.91 3.73
C GLU A 78 -3.32 -3.71 4.95
N ALA A 79 -2.01 -3.80 5.12
CA ALA A 79 -1.42 -4.47 6.26
C ALA A 79 -1.70 -3.68 7.54
N ASP A 80 -2.21 -4.36 8.56
CA ASP A 80 -2.44 -3.83 9.90
C ASP A 80 -1.20 -3.92 10.81
N GLU A 81 -0.17 -4.64 10.36
CA GLU A 81 1.12 -4.77 11.02
C GLU A 81 2.30 -4.33 10.15
N ALA A 82 3.40 -3.97 10.82
CA ALA A 82 4.65 -3.61 10.17
C ALA A 82 5.51 -4.86 9.89
N PHE A 83 6.12 -4.89 8.70
CA PHE A 83 7.08 -5.92 8.29
C PHE A 83 8.52 -5.44 8.45
N THR A 84 9.43 -6.40 8.61
CA THR A 84 10.88 -6.17 8.74
C THR A 84 11.51 -5.65 7.45
N ASP A 85 10.97 -6.02 6.29
CA ASP A 85 11.46 -5.57 4.99
C ASP A 85 10.36 -5.60 3.91
N GLU A 86 10.70 -5.02 2.75
CA GLU A 86 9.80 -4.92 1.60
C GLU A 86 9.44 -6.29 1.00
N GLY A 87 10.34 -7.26 1.08
CA GLY A 87 10.11 -8.61 0.58
C GLY A 87 9.02 -9.33 1.38
N HIS A 88 9.07 -9.23 2.71
CA HIS A 88 8.03 -9.74 3.60
C HIS A 88 6.67 -9.06 3.35
N ALA A 89 6.65 -7.73 3.23
CA ALA A 89 5.42 -6.99 2.92
C ALA A 89 4.81 -7.42 1.57
N THR A 90 5.66 -7.64 0.56
CA THR A 90 5.23 -8.12 -0.76
C THR A 90 4.72 -9.56 -0.71
N ALA A 91 5.40 -10.44 0.02
CA ALA A 91 5.00 -11.84 0.18
C ALA A 91 3.66 -11.96 0.91
N TRP A 92 3.45 -11.17 1.96
CA TRP A 92 2.15 -11.04 2.62
C TRP A 92 1.06 -10.63 1.64
N ALA A 93 1.32 -9.59 0.83
CA ALA A 93 0.33 -9.11 -0.13
C ALA A 93 -0.05 -10.16 -1.19
N ILE A 94 0.93 -10.89 -1.72
CA ILE A 94 0.69 -12.01 -2.64
C ILE A 94 -0.12 -13.12 -1.96
N GLY A 95 0.21 -13.45 -0.71
CA GLY A 95 -0.52 -14.43 0.10
C GLY A 95 -1.99 -14.05 0.30
N MET A 96 -2.25 -12.79 0.64
CA MET A 96 -3.61 -12.26 0.79
C MET A 96 -4.39 -12.32 -0.53
N ILE A 97 -3.78 -11.93 -1.65
CA ILE A 97 -4.44 -11.98 -2.98
C ILE A 97 -4.82 -13.42 -3.35
N ASN A 98 -3.96 -14.40 -3.07
CA ASN A 98 -4.23 -15.80 -3.38
C ASN A 98 -5.23 -16.46 -2.40
N ALA A 99 -5.57 -15.79 -1.29
CA ALA A 99 -6.55 -16.25 -0.32
C ALA A 99 -7.97 -15.67 -0.55
N LEU A 100 -8.11 -14.70 -1.48
CA LEU A 100 -9.38 -14.14 -1.94
C LEU A 100 -10.05 -15.04 -2.98
#